data_AF-A0A6N2D0L2-F1
#
_entry.id   AF-A0A6N2D0L2-F1
#
_cell.length_a   1.000
_cell.length_b   1.000
_cell.length_c   1.000
_cell.angle_alpha   90.00
_cell.angle_beta   90.00
_cell.angle_gamma   90.00
#
_symmetry.space_group_name_H-M   'P 1'
#
loop_
_entity.id
_entity.type
_entity.pdbx_description
1 polymer ?
#
loop_
_entity_poly.entity_id
_entity_poly.type
_entity_poly.pdbx_seq_one_letter_code
_entity_poly.pdbx_strand_id
1 'polypeptide(L)'
;MSHVLPVTDATLEAEVLQSEIPVLVDFFADWCGPCKALAPLIEEIATTYRGRLKVVKIDVDQNPGAAQAFRIQSMPTLMLIHEQRLLERIVGLVDRKTLLEKLAPHVGSGSSVERWDIQRAKLAIESGLAVPVDLREAVDYQRARLPGAISAPPVDDGDRLAPLEDKGRRYLFYARTDEGVDEVAETAAQAGYRAAVLAEGLIGWELASAPVEKG
;
A
#
# COMPACT_ATOMS: atom_id res chain seq x y z
N MET A 1 -9.03 13.96 -9.13
CA MET A 1 -8.60 14.84 -8.02
C MET A 1 -7.12 14.59 -7.83
N SER A 2 -6.29 15.62 -7.69
CA SER A 2 -4.84 15.44 -7.49
C SER A 2 -4.59 14.71 -6.17
N HIS A 3 -3.67 13.74 -6.18
CA HIS A 3 -3.22 13.02 -4.99
C HIS A 3 -1.86 13.50 -4.49
N VAL A 4 -1.36 14.59 -5.07
CA VAL A 4 -0.10 15.23 -4.71
C VAL A 4 -0.40 16.38 -3.75
N LEU A 5 0.01 16.23 -2.50
CA LEU A 5 -0.27 17.21 -1.46
C LEU A 5 0.77 18.34 -1.47
N PRO A 6 0.37 19.62 -1.50
CA PRO A 6 1.31 20.72 -1.28
C PRO A 6 1.78 20.71 0.17
N VAL A 7 3.09 20.78 0.38
CA VAL A 7 3.71 20.89 1.71
C VAL A 7 4.44 22.22 1.81
N THR A 8 4.38 22.81 3.00
CA THR A 8 5.04 24.08 3.32
C THR A 8 6.11 23.89 4.38
N ASP A 9 6.95 24.90 4.62
CA ASP A 9 7.91 24.90 5.72
C ASP A 9 7.24 24.58 7.08
N ALA A 10 6.02 25.06 7.31
CA ALA A 10 5.27 24.83 8.55
C ALA A 10 4.72 23.40 8.68
N THR A 11 4.43 22.73 7.57
CA THR A 11 3.81 21.39 7.56
C THR A 11 4.81 20.27 7.25
N LEU A 12 6.04 20.62 6.88
CA LEU A 12 7.07 19.66 6.47
C LEU A 12 7.30 18.54 7.48
N GLU A 13 7.42 18.88 8.77
CA GLU A 13 7.71 17.89 9.80
C GLU A 13 6.58 16.85 9.91
N ALA A 14 5.33 17.31 10.07
CA ALA A 14 4.18 16.45 10.19
C ALA A 14 3.90 15.64 8.91
N GLU A 15 4.03 16.27 7.75
CA GLU A 15 3.62 15.65 6.48
C GLU A 15 4.69 14.74 5.89
N VAL A 16 5.98 14.98 6.16
CA VAL A 16 7.10 14.25 5.55
C VAL A 16 7.87 13.44 6.59
N LEU A 17 8.32 14.07 7.67
CA LEU A 17 9.25 13.42 8.62
C LEU A 17 8.53 12.48 9.60
N GLN A 18 7.29 12.78 9.96
CA GLN A 18 6.46 11.99 10.88
C GLN A 18 5.48 11.06 10.15
N SER A 19 5.61 10.90 8.83
CA SER A 19 4.74 10.03 8.04
C SER A 19 4.95 8.54 8.38
N GLU A 20 3.86 7.81 8.60
CA GLU A 20 3.85 6.37 8.85
C GLU A 20 4.17 5.53 7.59
N ILE A 21 3.97 6.10 6.40
CA ILE A 21 4.29 5.47 5.11
C ILE A 21 5.42 6.24 4.41
N PRO A 22 6.14 5.62 3.46
CA PRO A 22 7.14 6.32 2.64
C PRO A 22 6.56 7.57 1.96
N VAL A 23 7.36 8.62 1.85
CA VAL A 23 6.99 9.92 1.27
C VAL A 23 7.91 10.26 0.11
N LEU A 24 7.34 10.37 -1.10
CA LEU A 24 8.01 10.94 -2.27
C LEU A 24 7.76 12.44 -2.30
N VAL A 25 8.83 13.22 -2.17
CA VAL A 25 8.81 14.69 -2.20
C VAL A 25 9.30 15.18 -3.55
N ASP A 26 8.47 15.94 -4.27
CA ASP A 26 8.82 16.65 -5.49
C ASP A 26 9.18 18.11 -5.17
N PHE A 27 10.46 18.45 -5.25
CA PHE A 27 10.95 19.82 -5.13
C PHE A 27 10.93 20.50 -6.50
N PHE A 28 10.08 21.51 -6.64
CA PHE A 28 9.81 22.20 -7.90
C PHE A 28 9.83 23.72 -7.74
N ALA A 29 9.67 24.44 -8.86
CA ALA A 29 9.36 25.86 -8.90
C ALA A 29 8.44 26.16 -10.10
N ASP A 30 7.61 27.20 -10.02
CA ASP A 30 6.60 27.50 -11.06
C ASP A 30 7.19 27.83 -12.44
N TRP A 31 8.41 28.36 -12.46
CA TRP A 31 9.15 28.69 -13.68
C TRP A 31 9.94 27.50 -14.26
N CYS A 32 10.01 26.37 -13.53
CA CYS A 32 10.78 25.20 -13.95
C CYS A 32 10.06 24.41 -15.06
N GLY A 33 10.53 24.58 -16.30
CA GLY A 33 10.03 23.84 -17.47
C GLY A 33 10.09 22.31 -17.31
N PRO A 34 11.25 21.72 -16.93
CA PRO A 34 11.35 20.28 -16.70
C PRO A 34 10.42 19.75 -15.61
N CYS A 35 10.13 20.54 -14.57
CA CYS A 35 9.20 20.16 -13.51
C CYS A 35 7.77 20.00 -14.06
N LYS A 36 7.34 20.91 -14.96
CA LYS A 36 6.03 20.81 -15.63
C LYS A 36 5.92 19.55 -16.50
N ALA A 37 7.01 19.11 -17.11
CA ALA A 37 7.05 17.88 -17.89
C ALA A 37 6.96 16.62 -16.99
N LEU A 38 7.49 16.68 -15.77
CA LEU A 38 7.48 15.57 -14.82
C LEU A 38 6.15 15.44 -14.05
N ALA A 39 5.44 16.56 -13.83
CA ALA A 39 4.23 16.60 -13.01
C ALA A 39 3.15 15.53 -13.36
N PRO A 40 2.83 15.24 -14.64
CA PRO A 40 1.87 14.19 -14.98
C PRO A 40 2.29 12.80 -14.49
N LEU A 41 3.59 12.49 -14.56
CA LEU A 41 4.12 11.22 -14.06
C LEU A 41 4.03 11.16 -12.53
N ILE A 42 4.30 12.26 -11.84
CA ILE A 42 4.18 12.32 -10.37
C ILE A 42 2.73 12.11 -9.92
N GLU A 43 1.75 12.70 -10.61
CA GLU A 43 0.32 12.48 -10.35
C GLU A 43 -0.08 11.01 -10.61
N GLU A 44 0.45 10.38 -11.66
CA GLU A 44 0.23 8.97 -11.95
C GLU A 44 0.79 8.09 -10.82
N ILE A 45 2.01 8.36 -10.35
CA ILE A 45 2.65 7.64 -9.23
C ILE A 45 1.85 7.82 -7.94
N ALA A 46 1.40 9.04 -7.64
CA ALA A 46 0.56 9.34 -6.47
C ALA A 46 -0.75 8.56 -6.48
N THR A 47 -1.33 8.39 -7.67
CA THR A 47 -2.56 7.60 -7.84
C THR A 47 -2.27 6.10 -7.72
N THR A 48 -1.23 5.61 -8.38
CA THR A 48 -0.89 4.17 -8.46
C THR A 48 -0.50 3.59 -7.10
N TYR A 49 0.24 4.36 -6.29
CA TYR A 49 0.72 3.93 -4.98
C TYR A 49 -0.10 4.53 -3.84
N ARG A 50 -1.32 4.98 -4.10
CA ARG A 50 -2.17 5.59 -3.08
C ARG A 50 -2.30 4.66 -1.86
N GLY A 51 -2.03 5.23 -0.68
CA GLY A 51 -2.08 4.50 0.59
C GLY A 51 -0.83 3.69 0.92
N ARG A 52 0.10 3.51 -0.05
CA ARG A 52 1.39 2.84 0.12
C ARG A 52 2.57 3.80 0.05
N LEU A 53 2.40 4.87 -0.73
CA LEU A 53 3.31 5.99 -0.89
C LEU A 53 2.51 7.27 -0.75
N LYS A 54 2.98 8.17 0.10
CA LYS A 54 2.52 9.54 0.14
C LYS A 54 3.32 10.34 -0.88
N VAL A 55 2.65 11.12 -1.71
CA VAL A 55 3.33 11.99 -2.68
C VAL A 55 3.02 13.44 -2.33
N VAL A 56 4.07 14.23 -2.16
CA VAL A 56 3.97 15.64 -1.81
C VAL A 56 4.82 16.48 -2.75
N LYS A 57 4.48 17.76 -2.86
CA LYS A 57 5.26 18.74 -3.62
C LYS A 57 5.61 19.94 -2.77
N ILE A 58 6.80 20.47 -2.97
CA ILE A 58 7.31 21.66 -2.27
C ILE A 58 7.84 22.63 -3.31
N ASP A 59 7.23 23.81 -3.36
CA ASP A 59 7.75 24.93 -4.13
C ASP A 59 8.93 25.54 -3.38
N VAL A 60 10.13 25.48 -3.95
CA VAL A 60 11.36 25.95 -3.29
C VAL A 60 11.43 27.47 -3.16
N ASP A 61 10.72 28.23 -3.99
CA ASP A 61 10.68 29.70 -3.90
C ASP A 61 9.82 30.15 -2.71
N GLN A 62 8.75 29.40 -2.42
CA GLN A 62 7.84 29.68 -1.32
C GLN A 62 8.28 29.05 0.00
N ASN A 63 9.13 28.01 -0.05
CA ASN A 63 9.54 27.20 1.10
C ASN A 63 11.08 27.08 1.20
N PRO A 64 11.78 28.21 1.45
CA PRO A 64 13.24 28.24 1.48
C PRO A 64 13.82 27.42 2.65
N GLY A 65 13.07 27.24 3.75
CA GLY A 65 13.49 26.41 4.88
C GLY A 65 13.64 24.94 4.49
N ALA A 66 12.64 24.39 3.81
CA ALA A 66 12.68 23.05 3.27
C ALA A 66 13.79 22.90 2.22
N ALA A 67 13.92 23.86 1.29
CA ALA A 67 14.97 23.85 0.28
C ALA A 67 16.37 23.81 0.92
N GLN A 68 16.60 24.59 1.98
CA GLN A 68 17.85 24.58 2.73
C GLN A 68 18.07 23.26 3.48
N ALA A 69 17.06 22.77 4.20
CA ALA A 69 17.15 21.55 5.00
C ALA A 69 17.52 20.33 4.16
N PHE A 70 16.90 20.19 2.99
CA PHE A 70 17.16 19.08 2.05
C PHE A 70 18.30 19.35 1.06
N ARG A 71 18.95 20.53 1.17
CA ARG A 71 20.06 20.96 0.30
C ARG A 71 19.69 20.84 -1.18
N ILE A 72 18.58 21.47 -1.55
CA ILE A 72 18.12 21.52 -2.94
C ILE A 72 18.99 22.52 -3.70
N GLN A 73 19.60 22.05 -4.79
CA GLN A 73 20.52 22.83 -5.62
C GLN A 73 20.05 22.93 -7.08
N SER A 74 19.08 22.11 -7.46
CA SER A 74 18.54 22.03 -8.81
C SER A 74 17.12 21.46 -8.76
N MET A 75 16.32 21.82 -9.75
CA MET A 75 14.95 21.35 -9.88
C MET A 75 14.73 20.74 -11.28
N PRO A 76 13.87 19.71 -11.41
CA PRO A 76 13.21 19.01 -10.30
C PRO A 76 14.22 18.18 -9.50
N THR A 77 13.97 18.03 -8.20
CA THR A 77 14.65 17.02 -7.37
C THR A 77 13.57 16.23 -6.67
N LEU A 78 13.59 14.90 -6.83
CA LEU A 78 12.72 13.99 -6.09
C LEU A 78 13.50 13.36 -4.94
N MET A 79 12.86 13.22 -3.79
CA MET A 79 13.42 12.49 -2.65
C MET A 79 12.40 11.52 -2.07
N LEU A 80 12.83 10.28 -1.83
CA LEU A 80 12.05 9.32 -1.08
C LEU A 80 12.53 9.29 0.37
N ILE A 81 11.63 9.55 1.30
CA ILE A 81 11.92 9.63 2.73
C ILE A 81 10.99 8.66 3.47
N HIS A 82 11.54 7.93 4.43
CA HIS A 82 10.77 7.10 5.34
C HIS A 82 11.51 6.97 6.67
N GLU A 83 10.77 7.01 7.80
CA GLU A 83 11.35 6.96 9.15
C GLU A 83 12.50 7.97 9.34
N GLN A 84 12.31 9.21 8.85
CA GLN A 84 13.32 10.28 8.89
C GLN A 84 14.63 9.97 8.15
N ARG A 85 14.67 8.92 7.33
CA ARG A 85 15.82 8.55 6.50
C ARG A 85 15.56 8.87 5.03
N LEU A 86 16.57 9.40 4.35
CA LEU A 86 16.59 9.55 2.90
C LEU A 86 16.90 8.20 2.25
N LEU A 87 15.93 7.63 1.54
CA LEU A 87 16.05 6.33 0.86
C LEU A 87 16.54 6.49 -0.58
N GLU A 88 15.98 7.46 -1.32
CA GLU A 88 16.38 7.76 -2.69
C GLU A 88 16.47 9.27 -2.91
N ARG A 89 17.38 9.67 -3.80
CA ARG A 89 17.47 11.05 -4.32
C ARG A 89 17.64 10.98 -5.82
N ILE A 90 16.77 11.67 -6.54
CA ILE A 90 16.77 11.75 -8.01
C ILE A 90 16.83 13.21 -8.38
N VAL A 91 17.80 13.58 -9.20
CA VAL A 91 18.01 14.97 -9.60
C VAL A 91 17.79 15.09 -11.10
N GLY A 92 16.96 16.04 -11.51
CA GLY A 92 16.60 16.29 -12.90
C GLY A 92 15.41 15.47 -13.39
N LEU A 93 15.11 15.62 -14.67
CA LEU A 93 14.02 14.91 -15.33
C LEU A 93 14.35 13.41 -15.43
N VAL A 94 13.37 12.56 -15.12
CA VAL A 94 13.51 11.09 -15.12
C VAL A 94 12.33 10.48 -15.87
N ASP A 95 12.56 9.34 -16.54
CA ASP A 95 11.49 8.59 -17.19
C ASP A 95 10.73 7.69 -16.20
N ARG A 96 9.56 7.21 -16.64
CA ARG A 96 8.67 6.36 -15.82
C ARG A 96 9.37 5.08 -15.34
N LYS A 97 10.13 4.42 -16.23
CA LYS A 97 10.74 3.13 -15.92
C LYS A 97 11.77 3.28 -14.80
N THR A 98 12.66 4.25 -14.95
CA THR A 98 13.72 4.54 -13.98
C THR A 98 13.14 4.98 -12.64
N LEU A 99 12.10 5.81 -12.65
CA LEU A 99 11.43 6.22 -11.41
C LEU A 99 10.84 5.01 -10.68
N LEU A 100 10.13 4.13 -11.39
CA LEU A 100 9.54 2.93 -10.79
C LEU A 100 10.59 1.96 -10.25
N GLU A 101 11.67 1.73 -10.99
CA GLU A 101 12.78 0.87 -10.55
C GLU A 101 13.41 1.39 -9.24
N LYS A 102 13.47 2.71 -9.06
CA LYS A 102 13.98 3.34 -7.82
C LYS A 102 12.99 3.28 -6.66
N LEU A 103 11.68 3.35 -6.93
CA LEU A 103 10.67 3.30 -5.88
C LEU A 103 10.40 1.87 -5.39
N ALA A 104 10.45 0.89 -6.30
CA ALA A 104 10.06 -0.50 -6.03
C ALA A 104 10.72 -1.15 -4.79
N PRO A 105 12.00 -0.92 -4.46
CA PRO A 105 12.63 -1.53 -3.28
C PRO A 105 12.11 -1.00 -1.94
N HIS A 106 11.53 0.20 -1.94
CA HIS A 106 11.22 0.98 -0.75
C HIS A 106 9.74 1.17 -0.52
N VAL A 107 8.99 1.19 -1.61
CA VAL A 107 7.53 1.18 -1.59
C VAL A 107 7.15 -0.29 -1.68
N GLY A 108 7.02 -0.93 -0.51
CA GLY A 108 6.48 -2.29 -0.46
C GLY A 108 5.10 -2.36 -1.13
N SER A 109 4.55 -3.57 -1.26
CA SER A 109 3.09 -3.77 -1.32
C SER A 109 2.46 -3.33 0.02
N GLY A 110 2.76 -2.11 0.48
CA GLY A 110 2.36 -1.52 1.76
C GLY A 110 0.87 -1.27 1.74
N SER A 111 0.14 -2.36 1.83
CA SER A 111 -1.29 -2.42 1.69
C SER A 111 -1.92 -1.45 2.68
N SER A 112 -2.91 -0.67 2.23
CA SER A 112 -3.80 0.05 3.16
C SER A 112 -4.62 -0.91 4.03
N VAL A 113 -4.44 -2.21 3.81
CA VAL A 113 -5.06 -3.30 4.53
C VAL A 113 -4.21 -3.71 5.73
N GLU A 114 -4.84 -3.79 6.89
CA GLU A 114 -4.18 -4.27 8.10
C GLU A 114 -3.67 -5.70 7.93
N ARG A 115 -2.41 -5.95 8.30
CA ARG A 115 -1.87 -7.31 8.45
C ARG A 115 -2.08 -7.80 9.88
N TRP A 116 -2.70 -8.97 10.02
CA TRP A 116 -3.05 -9.56 11.29
C TRP A 116 -2.18 -10.79 11.55
N ASP A 117 -1.59 -10.84 12.74
CA ASP A 117 -0.97 -12.06 13.24
C ASP A 117 -2.02 -13.15 13.51
N ILE A 118 -1.53 -14.39 13.63
CA ILE A 118 -2.36 -15.58 13.90
C ILE A 118 -3.22 -15.42 15.16
N GLN A 119 -2.70 -14.80 16.22
CA GLN A 119 -3.42 -14.69 17.50
C GLN A 119 -4.64 -13.77 17.36
N ARG A 120 -4.46 -12.60 16.73
CA ARG A 120 -5.52 -11.63 16.45
C ARG A 120 -6.55 -12.22 15.48
N ALA A 121 -6.07 -12.86 14.40
CA ALA A 121 -6.93 -13.51 13.43
C ALA A 121 -7.83 -14.57 14.07
N LYS A 122 -7.24 -15.45 14.88
CA LYS A 122 -7.97 -16.49 15.62
C LYS A 122 -9.06 -15.91 16.51
N LEU A 123 -8.72 -14.95 17.36
CA LEU A 123 -9.70 -14.31 18.25
C LEU A 123 -10.85 -13.65 17.47
N ALA A 124 -10.53 -12.97 16.36
CA ALA A 124 -11.52 -12.29 15.54
C ALA A 124 -12.47 -13.27 14.81
N ILE A 125 -11.94 -14.40 14.33
CA ILE A 125 -12.76 -15.45 13.70
C ILE A 125 -13.66 -16.12 14.74
N GLU A 126 -13.11 -16.52 15.89
CA GLU A 126 -13.86 -17.20 16.96
C GLU A 126 -14.97 -16.33 17.55
N SER A 127 -14.78 -15.01 17.59
CA SER A 127 -15.78 -14.04 18.05
C SER A 127 -16.75 -13.56 16.97
N GLY A 128 -16.61 -14.04 15.72
CA GLY A 128 -17.43 -13.61 14.58
C GLY A 128 -17.18 -12.16 14.12
N LEU A 129 -16.08 -11.54 14.57
CA LEU A 129 -15.68 -10.18 14.19
C LEU A 129 -15.00 -10.11 12.82
N ALA A 130 -14.50 -11.24 12.30
CA ALA A 130 -13.94 -11.34 10.97
C ALA A 130 -14.38 -12.64 10.28
N VAL A 131 -14.60 -12.55 8.97
CA VAL A 131 -14.87 -13.70 8.11
C VAL A 131 -13.60 -13.99 7.30
N PRO A 132 -13.00 -15.18 7.43
CA PRO A 132 -11.84 -15.54 6.63
C PRO A 132 -12.23 -15.78 5.17
N VAL A 133 -11.39 -15.35 4.24
CA VAL A 133 -11.60 -15.47 2.79
C VAL A 133 -10.42 -16.23 2.19
N ASP A 134 -10.71 -17.42 1.68
CA ASP A 134 -9.72 -18.31 1.10
C ASP A 134 -9.56 -18.03 -0.39
N LEU A 135 -8.35 -17.60 -0.76
CA LEU A 135 -8.01 -17.20 -2.12
C LEU A 135 -7.43 -18.34 -2.97
N ARG A 136 -7.37 -19.56 -2.45
CA ARG A 136 -6.82 -20.74 -3.14
C ARG A 136 -7.85 -21.39 -4.06
N GLU A 137 -7.37 -22.31 -4.87
CA GLU A 137 -8.20 -23.18 -5.71
C GLU A 137 -9.26 -23.94 -4.89
N ALA A 138 -10.42 -24.18 -5.52
CA ALA A 138 -11.55 -24.85 -4.88
C ALA A 138 -11.18 -26.24 -4.31
N VAL A 139 -10.27 -26.96 -4.98
CA VAL A 139 -9.77 -28.26 -4.50
C VAL A 139 -9.00 -28.15 -3.19
N ASP A 140 -8.22 -27.08 -3.00
CA ASP A 140 -7.43 -26.87 -1.78
C ASP A 140 -8.31 -26.35 -0.63
N TYR A 141 -9.29 -25.50 -0.94
CA TYR A 141 -10.32 -25.05 -0.01
C TYR A 141 -11.13 -26.23 0.58
N GLN A 142 -11.49 -27.21 -0.26
CA GLN A 142 -12.23 -28.39 0.20
C GLN A 142 -11.41 -29.30 1.12
N ARG A 143 -10.09 -29.37 0.94
CA ARG A 143 -9.23 -30.23 1.77
C ARG A 143 -9.11 -29.75 3.20
N ALA A 144 -8.78 -28.48 3.38
CA ALA A 144 -8.63 -27.85 4.68
C ALA A 144 -8.72 -26.33 4.52
N ARG A 145 -9.37 -25.64 5.46
CA ARG A 145 -9.55 -24.17 5.43
C ARG A 145 -9.63 -23.61 6.85
N LEU A 146 -9.52 -22.29 6.99
CA LEU A 146 -9.81 -21.63 8.27
C LEU A 146 -11.30 -21.81 8.63
N PRO A 147 -11.64 -21.85 9.94
CA PRO A 147 -13.03 -22.01 10.37
C PRO A 147 -13.95 -20.92 9.82
N GLY A 148 -15.10 -21.32 9.27
CA GLY A 148 -16.07 -20.40 8.69
C GLY A 148 -15.59 -19.64 7.45
N ALA A 149 -14.49 -20.08 6.82
CA ALA A 149 -13.96 -19.41 5.64
C ALA A 149 -14.94 -19.48 4.46
N ILE A 150 -14.96 -18.42 3.64
CA ILE A 150 -15.62 -18.40 2.34
C ILE A 150 -14.58 -18.63 1.23
N SER A 151 -14.99 -19.26 0.13
CA SER A 151 -14.11 -19.53 -1.00
C SER A 151 -14.18 -18.40 -2.04
N ALA A 152 -13.03 -17.86 -2.42
CA ALA A 152 -12.86 -16.85 -3.47
C ALA A 152 -11.63 -17.19 -4.35
N PRO A 153 -11.70 -18.29 -5.13
CA PRO A 153 -10.57 -18.80 -5.90
C PRO A 153 -10.09 -17.80 -6.96
N PRO A 154 -8.88 -18.01 -7.53
CA PRO A 154 -8.43 -17.26 -8.70
C PRO A 154 -9.43 -17.47 -9.85
N VAL A 155 -9.70 -16.42 -10.62
CA VAL A 155 -10.58 -16.45 -11.79
C VAL A 155 -9.90 -15.66 -12.91
N ASP A 156 -9.89 -16.20 -14.12
CA ASP A 156 -9.12 -15.63 -15.24
C ASP A 156 -9.62 -14.23 -15.66
N ASP A 157 -10.92 -13.92 -15.51
CA ASP A 157 -11.54 -12.63 -15.88
C ASP A 157 -12.68 -12.19 -14.93
N GLY A 158 -12.72 -12.69 -13.68
CA GLY A 158 -13.88 -12.56 -12.78
C GLY A 158 -13.67 -11.67 -11.55
N ASP A 159 -14.78 -11.18 -10.98
CA ASP A 159 -14.78 -10.42 -9.71
C ASP A 159 -14.58 -11.36 -8.51
N ARG A 160 -13.35 -11.38 -7.97
CA ARG A 160 -12.98 -12.15 -6.76
C ARG A 160 -13.76 -11.73 -5.52
N LEU A 161 -14.40 -10.56 -5.54
CA LEU A 161 -15.17 -10.02 -4.43
C LEU A 161 -16.66 -10.37 -4.51
N ALA A 162 -17.12 -11.01 -5.60
CA ALA A 162 -18.52 -11.40 -5.77
C ALA A 162 -19.11 -12.21 -4.59
N PRO A 163 -18.35 -13.08 -3.89
CA PRO A 163 -18.85 -13.77 -2.70
C PRO A 163 -19.01 -12.89 -1.44
N LEU A 164 -18.57 -11.63 -1.47
CA LEU A 164 -18.62 -10.71 -0.33
C LEU A 164 -19.92 -9.91 -0.37
N GLU A 165 -20.82 -10.16 0.59
CA GLU A 165 -22.16 -9.55 0.58
C GLU A 165 -22.28 -8.29 1.47
N ASP A 166 -21.50 -8.19 2.56
CA ASP A 166 -21.68 -7.17 3.61
C ASP A 166 -20.42 -6.31 3.82
N LYS A 167 -20.46 -5.06 3.36
CA LYS A 167 -19.36 -4.10 3.52
C LYS A 167 -19.09 -3.71 4.98
N GLY A 168 -20.04 -3.91 5.89
CA GLY A 168 -19.87 -3.67 7.33
C GLY A 168 -19.06 -4.75 8.03
N ARG A 169 -19.05 -5.98 7.48
CA ARG A 169 -18.21 -7.09 7.95
C ARG A 169 -16.76 -6.86 7.60
N ARG A 170 -15.89 -7.40 8.47
CA ARG A 170 -14.46 -7.44 8.21
C ARG A 170 -14.08 -8.78 7.58
N TYR A 171 -13.33 -8.72 6.49
CA TYR A 171 -12.86 -9.88 5.74
C TYR A 171 -11.36 -10.05 5.90
N LEU A 172 -10.94 -11.24 6.32
CA LEU A 172 -9.54 -11.60 6.49
C LEU A 172 -9.10 -12.49 5.32
N PHE A 173 -8.36 -11.93 4.39
CA PHE A 173 -7.88 -12.63 3.21
C PHE A 173 -6.63 -13.46 3.53
N TYR A 174 -6.58 -14.69 3.00
CA TYR A 174 -5.42 -15.55 3.11
C TYR A 174 -5.31 -16.49 1.91
N ALA A 175 -4.09 -16.95 1.65
CA ALA A 175 -3.82 -18.07 0.75
C ALA A 175 -2.74 -18.98 1.37
N ARG A 176 -2.19 -19.91 0.58
CA ARG A 176 -1.12 -20.80 1.05
C ARG A 176 0.19 -20.03 1.29
N THR A 177 0.47 -19.05 0.43
CA THR A 177 1.55 -18.07 0.51
C THR A 177 0.96 -16.67 0.33
N ASP A 178 1.75 -15.62 0.55
CA ASP A 178 1.28 -14.22 0.40
C ASP A 178 1.03 -13.79 -1.05
N GLU A 179 1.30 -14.66 -2.04
CA GLU A 179 1.23 -14.32 -3.46
C GLU A 179 -0.20 -13.96 -3.89
N GLY A 180 -0.38 -12.73 -4.38
CA GLY A 180 -1.66 -12.20 -4.85
C GLY A 180 -2.67 -11.84 -3.74
N VAL A 181 -2.37 -12.09 -2.46
CA VAL A 181 -3.30 -11.80 -1.35
C VAL A 181 -3.45 -10.30 -1.12
N ASP A 182 -2.32 -9.57 -1.13
CA ASP A 182 -2.30 -8.12 -0.95
C ASP A 182 -3.13 -7.40 -2.02
N GLU A 183 -3.01 -7.81 -3.29
CA GLU A 183 -3.72 -7.20 -4.41
C GLU A 183 -5.25 -7.34 -4.28
N VAL A 184 -5.72 -8.53 -3.90
CA VAL A 184 -7.15 -8.78 -3.69
C VAL A 184 -7.68 -7.99 -2.50
N ALA A 185 -6.91 -7.96 -1.41
CA ALA A 185 -7.31 -7.26 -0.21
C ALA A 185 -7.36 -5.73 -0.44
N GLU A 186 -6.41 -5.18 -1.20
CA GLU A 186 -6.43 -3.77 -1.63
C GLU A 186 -7.64 -3.47 -2.52
N THR A 187 -7.92 -4.34 -3.49
CA THR A 187 -9.10 -4.22 -4.36
C THR A 187 -10.39 -4.21 -3.52
N ALA A 188 -10.48 -5.09 -2.51
CA ALA A 188 -11.59 -5.13 -1.58
C ALA A 188 -11.71 -3.83 -0.77
N ALA A 189 -10.61 -3.32 -0.23
CA ALA A 189 -10.59 -2.06 0.50
C ALA A 189 -11.03 -0.87 -0.37
N GLN A 190 -10.57 -0.80 -1.61
CA GLN A 190 -10.96 0.23 -2.58
C GLN A 190 -12.44 0.14 -2.96
N ALA A 191 -12.99 -1.07 -3.02
CA ALA A 191 -14.42 -1.31 -3.22
C ALA A 191 -15.28 -0.99 -1.95
N GLY A 192 -14.65 -0.61 -0.84
CA GLY A 192 -15.30 -0.19 0.40
C GLY A 192 -15.55 -1.31 1.41
N TYR A 193 -14.92 -2.48 1.23
CA TYR A 193 -14.93 -3.54 2.23
C TYR A 193 -13.89 -3.27 3.34
N ARG A 194 -14.17 -3.73 4.56
CA ARG A 194 -13.17 -3.74 5.62
C ARG A 194 -12.26 -4.96 5.44
N ALA A 195 -11.14 -4.79 4.76
CA ALA A 195 -10.19 -5.86 4.51
C ALA A 195 -9.11 -5.96 5.60
N ALA A 196 -8.58 -7.17 5.80
CA ALA A 196 -7.36 -7.49 6.53
C ALA A 196 -6.64 -8.66 5.81
N VAL A 197 -5.35 -8.83 6.01
CA VAL A 197 -4.57 -9.97 5.48
C VAL A 197 -3.98 -10.79 6.64
N LEU A 198 -4.04 -12.12 6.55
CA LEU A 198 -3.34 -13.00 7.48
C LEU A 198 -1.85 -12.98 7.17
N ALA A 199 -1.04 -12.42 8.07
CA ALA A 199 0.36 -12.07 7.80
C ALA A 199 1.26 -13.29 7.54
N GLU A 200 0.99 -14.42 8.19
CA GLU A 200 1.78 -15.65 8.08
C GLU A 200 1.17 -16.67 7.11
N GLY A 201 0.06 -16.32 6.46
CA GLY A 201 -0.69 -17.19 5.56
C GLY A 201 -1.16 -18.49 6.20
N LEU A 202 -1.64 -19.42 5.38
CA LEU A 202 -2.11 -20.73 5.87
C LEU A 202 -0.97 -21.60 6.43
N ILE A 203 0.23 -21.52 5.85
CA ILE A 203 1.37 -22.32 6.34
C ILE A 203 1.72 -21.91 7.78
N GLY A 204 1.78 -20.61 8.07
CA GLY A 204 2.01 -20.12 9.43
C GLY A 204 0.91 -20.57 10.40
N TRP A 205 -0.34 -20.49 9.96
CA TRP A 205 -1.50 -20.96 10.74
C TRP A 205 -1.39 -22.45 11.12
N GLU A 206 -1.03 -23.31 10.15
CA GLU A 206 -0.83 -24.75 10.37
C GLU A 206 0.35 -25.02 11.30
N LEU A 207 1.47 -24.31 11.13
CA LEU A 207 2.65 -24.42 12.00
C LEU A 207 2.38 -23.99 13.44
N ALA A 208 1.49 -23.01 13.63
CA ALA A 208 1.00 -22.60 14.94
C ALA A 208 -0.02 -23.59 15.55
N SER A 209 -0.33 -24.70 14.86
CA SER A 209 -1.33 -25.69 15.28
C SER A 209 -2.71 -25.07 15.52
N ALA A 210 -3.05 -24.01 14.77
CA ALA A 210 -4.34 -23.35 14.88
C ALA A 210 -5.47 -24.16 14.20
N PRO A 211 -6.73 -24.00 14.62
CA PRO A 211 -7.83 -24.84 14.16
C PRO A 211 -8.08 -24.72 12.65
N VAL A 212 -8.41 -25.83 12.00
CA VAL A 212 -8.83 -25.86 10.58
C VAL A 212 -10.08 -26.71 10.42
N GLU A 213 -10.95 -26.32 9.50
CA GLU A 213 -12.04 -27.17 9.02
C GLU A 213 -11.52 -28.05 7.88
N LYS A 214 -11.81 -29.35 7.95
CA LYS A 214 -11.54 -30.29 6.87
C LYS A 214 -12.87 -30.66 6.21
N GLY A 215 -12.88 -30.74 4.88
CA GLY A 215 -14.04 -31.21 4.10
C GLY A 215 -14.21 -32.71 4.17
#